data_AF-A0A378IS63-F1
#
_entry.id   AF-A0A378IS63-F1
#
_cell.length_a   1.000
_cell.length_b   1.000
_cell.length_c   1.000
_cell.angle_alpha   90.00
_cell.angle_beta   90.00
_cell.angle_gamma   90.00
#
_symmetry.space_group_name_H-M   'P 1'
#
loop_
_entity.id
_entity.type
_entity.pdbx_description
1 polymer ?
#
loop_
_entity_poly.entity_id
_entity_poly.type
_entity_poly.pdbx_seq_one_letter_code
_entity_poly.pdbx_strand_id
1 'polypeptide(L)'
;MLKTSEAKIHLIAADLNDYPRLQNLARFYVYDMSRYCGFLPGWDCPENGLYECYDCKKYFTEKERYPFLIRVDKELAGFVLINKVGTTPSVDWNVGEFFVIAKFQRQGVG
;
A
#
# COMPACT_ATOMS: atom_id res chain seq x y z
N MET A 1 14.86 24.77 -2.82
CA MET A 1 13.55 24.80 -2.13
C MET A 1 12.50 25.00 -3.21
N LEU A 2 11.90 23.91 -3.72
CA LEU A 2 10.93 24.01 -4.80
C LEU A 2 9.66 24.65 -4.25
N LYS A 3 9.24 25.76 -4.87
CA LYS A 3 7.93 26.37 -4.69
C LYS A 3 6.90 25.37 -5.19
N THR A 4 6.25 24.64 -4.30
CA THR A 4 5.17 23.73 -4.68
C THR A 4 3.90 24.55 -4.85
N SER A 5 3.36 24.58 -6.06
CA SER A 5 1.91 24.56 -6.20
C SER A 5 1.39 23.44 -5.28
N GLU A 6 0.34 23.68 -4.49
CA GLU A 6 -0.25 22.64 -3.63
C GLU A 6 -0.63 21.45 -4.52
N ALA A 7 0.23 20.43 -4.55
CA ALA A 7 -0.02 19.21 -5.30
C ALA A 7 -1.24 18.53 -4.67
N LYS A 8 -2.20 18.09 -5.49
CA LYS A 8 -3.45 17.54 -4.99
C LYS A 8 -3.29 16.07 -4.68
N ILE A 9 -3.63 15.68 -3.45
CA ILE A 9 -3.64 14.28 -3.04
C ILE A 9 -5.02 13.70 -3.33
N HIS A 10 -5.06 12.57 -4.03
CA HIS A 10 -6.27 11.84 -4.37
C HIS A 10 -6.21 10.44 -3.78
N LEU A 11 -7.25 10.06 -3.04
CA LEU A 11 -7.51 8.69 -2.61
C LEU A 11 -8.60 8.10 -3.51
N ILE A 12 -8.28 7.04 -4.23
CA ILE A 12 -9.15 6.46 -5.26
C ILE A 12 -9.45 5.02 -4.87
N ALA A 13 -10.74 4.66 -4.77
CA ALA A 13 -11.15 3.28 -4.59
C ALA A 13 -10.64 2.44 -5.78
N ALA A 14 -9.94 1.36 -5.49
CA ALA A 14 -9.32 0.51 -6.51
C ALA A 14 -10.27 -0.62 -6.90
N ASP A 15 -10.33 -0.94 -8.19
CA ASP A 15 -11.08 -2.08 -8.70
C ASP A 15 -10.16 -3.23 -9.12
N LEU A 16 -10.72 -4.36 -9.53
CA LEU A 16 -9.94 -5.55 -9.88
C LEU A 16 -8.91 -5.30 -11.01
N ASN A 17 -9.10 -4.31 -11.88
CA ASN A 17 -8.13 -3.94 -12.91
C ASN A 17 -6.89 -3.25 -12.32
N ASP A 18 -6.99 -2.71 -11.10
CA ASP A 18 -5.87 -2.11 -10.38
C ASP A 18 -5.04 -3.12 -9.59
N TYR A 19 -5.53 -4.36 -9.42
CA TYR A 19 -4.82 -5.41 -8.67
C TYR A 19 -3.34 -5.54 -9.07
N PRO A 20 -2.96 -5.64 -10.36
CA PRO A 20 -1.55 -5.74 -10.73
C PRO A 20 -0.73 -4.52 -10.30
N ARG A 21 -1.31 -3.32 -10.33
CA ARG A 21 -0.62 -2.08 -9.92
C ARG A 21 -0.41 -2.05 -8.41
N LEU A 22 -1.43 -2.41 -7.65
CA LEU A 22 -1.36 -2.47 -6.19
C LEU A 22 -0.39 -3.55 -5.74
N GLN A 23 -0.41 -4.73 -6.36
CA GLN A 23 0.54 -5.82 -6.06
C GLN A 23 1.99 -5.36 -6.29
N ASN A 24 2.27 -4.65 -7.38
CA ASN A 24 3.60 -4.11 -7.65
C ASN A 24 4.03 -3.07 -6.60
N LEU A 25 3.12 -2.19 -6.14
CA LEU A 25 3.42 -1.27 -5.04
C LEU A 25 3.68 -2.01 -3.72
N ALA A 26 2.93 -3.08 -3.44
CA ALA A 26 3.10 -3.87 -2.23
C ALA A 26 4.48 -4.55 -2.15
N ARG A 27 5.12 -4.84 -3.29
CA ARG A 27 6.53 -5.30 -3.31
C ARG A 27 7.48 -4.23 -2.76
N PHE A 28 7.24 -2.96 -3.09
CA PHE A 28 8.01 -1.86 -2.52
C PHE A 28 7.72 -1.65 -1.03
N TYR A 29 6.48 -1.89 -0.58
CA TYR A 29 6.17 -1.92 0.85
C TYR A 29 7.01 -2.98 1.57
N VAL A 30 7.09 -4.20 1.03
CA VAL A 30 7.91 -5.26 1.62
C VAL A 30 9.39 -4.89 1.62
N TYR A 31 9.91 -4.35 0.52
CA TYR A 31 11.28 -3.83 0.46
C TYR A 31 11.54 -2.71 1.49
N ASP A 32 10.59 -1.80 1.69
CA ASP A 32 10.75 -0.69 2.64
C ASP A 32 10.76 -1.21 4.09
N MET A 33 9.85 -2.14 4.38
CA MET A 33 9.69 -2.79 5.67
C MET A 33 10.79 -3.80 5.99
N SER A 34 11.49 -4.37 5.00
CA SER A 34 12.62 -5.27 5.23
C SER A 34 13.78 -4.56 5.97
N ARG A 35 13.84 -3.23 5.95
CA ARG A 35 14.76 -2.47 6.83
C ARG A 35 14.51 -2.69 8.32
N TYR A 36 13.28 -3.01 8.69
CA TYR A 36 12.83 -3.20 10.07
C TYR A 36 12.51 -4.67 10.37
N CYS A 37 12.10 -5.44 9.38
CA CYS A 37 11.63 -6.81 9.53
C CYS A 37 12.52 -7.84 8.80
N GLY A 38 13.58 -7.41 8.11
CA GLY A 38 14.44 -8.28 7.29
C GLY A 38 15.19 -9.36 8.06
N PHE A 39 15.20 -9.30 9.39
CA PHE A 39 15.72 -10.37 10.25
C PHE A 39 14.70 -11.51 10.48
N LEU A 40 13.44 -11.33 10.05
CA LEU A 40 12.40 -12.35 10.14
C LEU A 40 12.39 -13.21 8.87
N PRO A 41 12.02 -14.49 8.96
CA PRO A 41 11.87 -15.36 7.80
C PRO A 41 10.86 -14.78 6.78
N GLY A 42 11.18 -14.89 5.49
CA GLY A 42 10.27 -14.50 4.40
C GLY A 42 10.37 -13.03 3.99
N TRP A 43 11.33 -12.29 4.54
CA TRP A 43 11.63 -10.90 4.16
C TRP A 43 12.89 -10.76 3.30
N ASP A 44 13.49 -11.90 2.92
CA ASP A 44 14.67 -11.97 2.07
C ASP A 44 14.39 -11.44 0.66
N CYS A 45 15.41 -10.84 0.03
CA CYS A 45 15.35 -10.50 -1.38
C CYS A 45 15.52 -11.77 -2.22
N PRO A 46 14.55 -12.14 -3.07
CA PRO A 46 14.71 -13.30 -3.95
C PRO A 46 15.76 -13.07 -5.04
N GLU A 47 16.30 -14.15 -5.62
CA GLU A 47 17.33 -14.11 -6.69
C GLU A 47 16.89 -13.30 -7.92
N ASN A 48 15.59 -13.29 -8.22
CA ASN A 48 15.02 -12.54 -9.34
C ASN A 48 14.90 -11.02 -9.07
N GLY A 49 15.26 -10.56 -7.86
CA GLY A 49 15.19 -9.16 -7.44
C GLY A 49 13.78 -8.62 -7.17
N LEU A 50 12.75 -9.45 -7.30
CA LEU A 50 11.35 -9.08 -7.07
C LEU A 50 10.92 -9.56 -5.68
N TYR A 51 10.93 -8.65 -4.70
CA TYR A 51 10.38 -8.93 -3.37
C TYR A 51 8.98 -9.54 -3.50
N GLU A 52 8.75 -10.65 -2.80
CA GLU A 52 7.41 -11.22 -2.71
C GLU A 52 6.58 -10.44 -1.69
N CYS A 53 5.29 -10.31 -1.96
CA CYS A 53 4.32 -9.77 -1.03
C CYS A 53 3.09 -10.67 -1.01
N TYR A 54 2.31 -10.62 0.07
CA TYR A 54 1.07 -11.38 0.14
C TYR A 54 0.17 -11.02 -1.05
N ASP A 55 -0.66 -11.98 -1.48
CA ASP A 55 -1.60 -11.73 -2.57
C ASP A 55 -2.63 -10.69 -2.13
N CYS A 56 -2.54 -9.50 -2.73
CA CYS A 56 -3.44 -8.39 -2.45
C CYS A 56 -4.82 -8.60 -3.11
N LYS A 57 -4.97 -9.59 -4.00
CA LYS A 57 -6.25 -9.90 -4.67
C LYS A 57 -7.39 -10.11 -3.69
N LYS A 58 -7.10 -10.64 -2.48
CA LYS A 58 -8.09 -10.77 -1.39
C LYS A 58 -8.84 -9.48 -1.10
N TYR A 59 -8.18 -8.32 -1.20
CA TYR A 59 -8.82 -7.03 -0.97
C TYR A 59 -9.81 -6.62 -2.06
N PHE A 60 -9.72 -7.21 -3.25
CA PHE A 60 -10.64 -6.95 -4.35
C PHE A 60 -11.80 -7.94 -4.41
N THR A 61 -11.63 -9.15 -3.84
CA THR A 61 -12.58 -10.25 -3.99
C THR A 61 -13.36 -10.59 -2.72
N GLU A 62 -12.82 -10.30 -1.54
CA GLU A 62 -13.48 -10.61 -0.27
C GLU A 62 -14.39 -9.48 0.19
N LYS A 63 -15.48 -9.85 0.87
CA LYS A 63 -16.36 -8.88 1.52
C LYS A 63 -15.60 -8.13 2.60
N GLU A 64 -16.01 -6.89 2.84
CA GLU A 64 -15.48 -6.04 3.91
C GLU A 64 -13.99 -5.74 3.82
N ARG A 65 -13.42 -5.87 2.62
CA ARG A 65 -12.09 -5.40 2.28
C ARG A 65 -12.19 -4.35 1.19
N TYR A 66 -11.38 -3.30 1.32
CA TYR A 66 -11.49 -2.09 0.54
C TYR A 66 -10.08 -1.60 0.18
N PRO A 67 -9.65 -1.78 -1.08
CA PRO A 67 -8.37 -1.30 -1.55
C PRO A 67 -8.50 0.12 -2.09
N PHE A 68 -7.50 0.95 -1.82
CA PHE A 68 -7.39 2.30 -2.33
C PHE A 68 -6.00 2.55 -2.89
N LEU A 69 -5.91 3.31 -3.98
CA LEU A 69 -4.67 3.87 -4.51
C LEU A 69 -4.55 5.33 -4.12
N ILE A 70 -3.33 5.75 -3.77
CA ILE A 70 -2.99 7.13 -3.47
C ILE A 70 -2.32 7.73 -4.70
N ARG A 71 -2.74 8.93 -5.11
CA ARG A 71 -2.09 9.70 -6.17
C ARG A 71 -1.75 11.10 -5.69
N VAL A 72 -0.63 11.61 -6.17
CA VAL A 72 -0.26 13.03 -6.09
C VAL A 72 -0.37 13.59 -7.50
N ASP A 73 -1.34 14.48 -7.70
CA ASP A 73 -1.85 14.90 -9.00
C ASP A 73 -2.23 13.69 -9.87
N LYS A 74 -1.40 13.36 -10.88
CA LYS A 74 -1.62 12.23 -11.79
C LYS A 74 -0.70 11.04 -11.48
N GLU A 75 0.28 11.20 -10.61
CA GLU A 75 1.29 10.19 -10.33
C GLU A 75 0.84 9.22 -9.23
N LEU A 76 1.14 7.94 -9.41
CA LEU A 76 0.85 6.92 -8.42
C LEU A 76 1.82 7.06 -7.24
N ALA A 77 1.28 7.23 -6.03
CA ALA A 77 2.05 7.59 -4.85
C ALA A 77 2.04 6.51 -3.76
N GLY A 78 1.10 5.56 -3.80
CA GLY A 78 0.98 4.55 -2.76
C GLY A 78 -0.36 3.83 -2.77
N PHE A 79 -0.67 3.16 -1.67
CA PHE A 79 -1.94 2.47 -1.47
C PHE A 79 -2.35 2.45 0.01
N VAL A 80 -3.64 2.23 0.25
CA VAL A 80 -4.21 1.93 1.56
C VAL A 80 -5.11 0.70 1.42
N LEU A 81 -4.94 -0.27 2.30
CA LEU A 81 -5.78 -1.45 2.38
C LEU A 81 -6.55 -1.42 3.68
N ILE A 82 -7.86 -1.28 3.59
CA ILE A 82 -8.75 -1.19 4.74
C ILE A 82 -9.63 -2.44 4.79
N ASN A 83 -9.92 -2.96 5.97
CA ASN A 83 -10.84 -4.08 6.14
C ASN A 83 -11.65 -3.96 7.43
N LYS A 84 -12.73 -4.75 7.56
CA LYS A 84 -13.49 -4.91 8.81
C LYS A 84 -13.21 -6.23 9.52
N VAL A 85 -12.05 -6.83 9.25
CA VAL A 85 -11.65 -8.11 9.84
C VAL A 85 -11.04 -7.83 11.21
N GLY A 86 -11.91 -7.53 12.18
CA GLY A 86 -11.56 -7.31 13.58
C GLY A 86 -11.68 -8.60 14.40
N THR A 87 -10.79 -8.79 15.37
CA THR A 87 -10.88 -9.87 16.37
C THR A 87 -11.79 -9.52 17.55
N THR A 88 -12.28 -8.28 17.62
CA THR A 88 -13.22 -7.83 18.66
C THR A 88 -14.51 -7.33 18.01
N PRO A 89 -15.68 -7.60 18.63
CA PRO A 89 -16.99 -7.18 18.10
C PRO A 89 -17.15 -5.67 17.89
N SER A 90 -16.27 -4.86 18.48
CA SER A 90 -16.29 -3.39 18.42
C SER A 90 -15.34 -2.81 17.36
N VAL A 91 -14.53 -3.62 16.67
CA VAL A 91 -13.66 -3.12 15.59
C VAL A 91 -14.46 -3.06 14.30
N ASP A 92 -14.85 -1.85 13.93
CA ASP A 92 -15.60 -1.59 12.70
C ASP A 92 -14.69 -1.44 11.47
N TRP A 93 -13.46 -0.96 11.65
CA TRP A 93 -12.52 -0.66 10.56
C TRP A 93 -11.07 -0.82 11.02
N ASN A 94 -10.24 -1.42 10.15
CA ASN A 94 -8.82 -1.66 10.36
C ASN A 94 -8.03 -1.26 9.11
N VAL A 95 -6.90 -0.59 9.31
CA VAL A 95 -5.89 -0.40 8.26
C VAL A 95 -5.02 -1.64 8.26
N GLY A 96 -5.24 -2.52 7.29
CA GLY A 96 -4.42 -3.72 7.14
C GLY A 96 -3.00 -3.35 6.72
N GLU A 97 -2.88 -2.56 5.66
CA GLU A 97 -1.59 -2.14 5.12
C GLU A 97 -1.67 -0.72 4.56
N PHE A 98 -0.60 0.04 4.75
CA PHE A 98 -0.49 1.43 4.29
C PHE A 98 0.93 1.69 3.77
N PHE A 99 1.05 2.29 2.59
CA PHE A 99 2.34 2.56 1.99
C PHE A 99 2.33 3.79 1.09
N VAL A 100 3.36 4.62 1.24
CA VAL A 100 3.67 5.76 0.37
C VAL A 100 5.10 5.59 -0.16
N ILE A 101 5.30 5.70 -1.48
CA ILE A 101 6.61 5.52 -2.09
C ILE A 101 7.60 6.62 -1.65
N ALA A 102 8.89 6.29 -1.62
CA ALA A 102 9.95 7.16 -1.11
C ALA A 102 9.91 8.60 -1.63
N LYS A 103 9.56 8.80 -2.93
CA LYS A 103 9.43 10.13 -3.56
C LYS A 103 8.45 11.07 -2.83
N PHE A 104 7.40 10.54 -2.21
CA PHE A 104 6.30 11.31 -1.61
C PHE A 104 6.26 11.22 -0.07
N GLN A 105 7.21 10.51 0.54
CA GLN A 105 7.32 10.44 1.99
C GLN A 105 7.72 11.81 2.57
N ARG A 106 7.29 12.07 3.82
CA ARG A 106 7.57 13.31 4.57
C ARG A 106 7.05 14.60 3.93
N GLN A 107 6.06 14.49 3.05
CA GLN A 107 5.43 15.62 2.33
C GLN A 107 3.93 15.78 2.66
N GLY A 108 3.44 15.12 3.73
CA GLY A 108 2.03 15.21 4.15
C GLY A 108 1.06 14.37 3.30
N VAL A 109 1.56 13.38 2.56
CA VAL A 109 0.74 12.47 1.73
C VAL A 109 0.09 11.35 2.56
N GLY A 110 0.72 10.96 3.66
CA GLY A 110 0.25 9.89 4.54
C GLY A 110 -0.28 10.36 5.88
#